data_AF-Q0E121-F1
#
_entry.id   AF-Q0E121-F1
#
_cell.length_a   1.000
_cell.length_b   1.000
_cell.length_c   1.000
_cell.angle_alpha   90.00
_cell.angle_beta   90.00
_cell.angle_gamma   90.00
#
_symmetry.space_group_name_H-M   'P 1'
#
loop_
_entity.id
_entity.type
_entity.pdbx_description
1 polymer ?
#
loop_
_entity_poly.entity_id
_entity_poly.type
_entity_poly.pdbx_seq_one_letter_code
_entity_poly.pdbx_strand_id
1 'polypeptide(L)'
;PVIQNVGWFRWMIEEIFFLNGVFNIGDMVPWLGWLDPQGYIGRMKRLGGMFDRFLEHILDEHVERRRREGDGFAARDMVDLLLQFADDPSLKVPIQRDGVKAFILV
;
A
#
# COMPACT_ATOMS: atom_id res chain seq x y z
N PRO A 1 6.94 9.18 -14.73
CA PRO A 1 6.18 9.08 -13.44
C PRO A 1 7.13 8.67 -12.30
N VAL A 2 7.17 9.46 -11.21
CA VAL A 2 8.05 9.19 -10.03
C VAL A 2 7.87 7.78 -9.47
N ILE A 3 6.67 7.23 -9.61
CA ILE A 3 6.22 5.93 -9.10
C ILE A 3 6.93 4.74 -9.79
N GLN A 4 7.46 4.92 -11.01
CA GLN A 4 8.16 3.87 -11.77
C GLN A 4 9.70 3.94 -11.66
N ASN A 5 10.23 4.76 -10.77
CA ASN A 5 11.68 4.85 -10.55
C ASN A 5 12.14 3.81 -9.52
N VAL A 6 13.10 2.95 -9.90
CA VAL A 6 13.65 1.89 -9.03
C VAL A 6 14.29 2.45 -7.76
N GLY A 7 14.98 3.60 -7.86
CA GLY A 7 15.60 4.26 -6.70
C GLY A 7 14.57 4.80 -5.70
N TRP A 8 13.47 5.35 -6.21
CA TRP A 8 12.35 5.80 -5.37
C TRP A 8 11.66 4.64 -4.66
N PHE A 9 11.39 3.55 -5.37
CA PHE A 9 10.79 2.35 -4.79
C PHE A 9 11.70 1.74 -3.73
N ARG A 10 12.98 1.59 -4.05
CA ARG A 10 14.00 1.12 -3.11
C ARG A 10 14.05 1.98 -1.85
N TRP A 11 14.05 3.31 -1.99
CA TRP A 11 14.01 4.23 -0.85
C TRP A 11 12.77 4.03 0.01
N MET A 12 11.58 3.87 -0.59
CA MET A 12 10.35 3.60 0.19
C MET A 12 10.43 2.29 0.97
N ILE A 13 10.99 1.23 0.35
CA ILE A 13 11.17 -0.06 1.01
C ILE A 13 12.21 0.03 2.13
N GLU A 14 13.33 0.70 1.91
CA GLU A 14 14.33 0.93 2.95
C GLU A 14 13.75 1.77 4.11
N GLU A 15 12.94 2.79 3.81
CA GLU A 15 12.29 3.64 4.81
C GLU A 15 11.23 2.85 5.61
N ILE A 16 10.41 1.99 4.99
CA ILE A 16 9.43 1.18 5.73
C ILE A 16 10.15 0.19 6.66
N PHE A 17 11.22 -0.46 6.21
CA PHE A 17 12.02 -1.35 7.07
C PHE A 17 12.78 -0.58 8.15
N PHE A 18 13.28 0.61 7.87
CA PHE A 18 13.93 1.45 8.88
C PHE A 18 12.93 1.87 9.97
N LEU A 19 11.75 2.34 9.57
CA LEU A 19 10.72 2.77 10.51
C LEU A 19 10.07 1.59 11.26
N ASN A 20 9.97 0.38 10.68
CA ASN A 20 9.39 -0.80 11.33
C ASN A 20 10.42 -1.69 12.06
N GLY A 21 11.69 -1.71 11.62
CA GLY A 21 12.71 -2.67 12.05
C GLY A 21 13.76 -2.10 13.00
N VAL A 22 13.95 -0.78 13.04
CA VAL A 22 14.69 -0.15 14.14
C VAL A 22 13.73 -0.05 15.30
N PHE A 23 13.92 -0.91 16.30
CA PHE A 23 13.28 -0.87 17.62
C PHE A 23 12.79 0.53 17.96
N ASN A 24 11.48 0.62 18.14
CA ASN A 24 10.77 1.82 18.51
C ASN A 24 11.54 2.52 19.64
N ILE A 25 12.00 3.76 19.45
CA ILE A 25 12.51 4.56 20.57
C ILE A 25 11.45 4.65 21.68
N GLY A 26 10.16 4.47 21.34
CA GLY A 26 9.06 4.31 22.29
C GLY A 26 9.04 3.00 23.09
N ASP A 27 9.59 1.90 22.56
CA ASP A 27 9.80 0.66 23.33
C ASP A 27 10.99 0.80 24.29
N MET A 28 11.95 1.67 23.96
CA MET A 28 13.12 1.95 24.81
C MET A 28 12.89 3.07 25.82
N VAL A 29 12.01 4.04 25.52
CA VAL A 29 11.83 5.27 26.33
C VAL A 29 10.37 5.78 26.26
N PRO A 30 9.44 5.25 27.09
CA PRO A 30 8.02 5.57 27.05
C PRO A 30 7.66 7.06 27.24
N TRP A 31 8.51 7.84 27.93
CA TRP A 31 8.25 9.26 28.21
C TRP A 31 8.63 10.22 27.06
N LEU A 32 9.27 9.75 25.98
CA LEU A 32 9.66 10.56 24.82
C LEU A 32 8.58 10.61 23.72
N GLY A 33 7.43 9.96 23.91
CA GLY A 33 6.37 9.86 22.90
C GLY A 33 5.77 11.18 22.41
N TRP A 34 5.95 12.29 23.13
CA TRP A 34 5.45 13.61 22.75
C TRP A 34 6.44 14.47 21.95
N LEU A 35 7.73 14.08 21.91
CA LEU A 35 8.80 14.94 21.39
C LEU A 35 9.03 14.79 19.88
N ASP A 36 8.50 13.72 19.24
CA ASP A 36 8.83 13.31 17.87
C ASP A 36 10.30 13.61 17.47
N PRO A 37 11.32 13.22 18.28
CA PRO A 37 12.66 13.80 18.19
C PRO A 37 13.40 13.49 16.87
N GLN A 38 12.87 12.58 16.05
CA GLN A 38 13.38 12.22 14.73
C GLN A 38 12.40 12.52 13.59
N GLY A 39 11.27 13.19 13.86
CA GLY A 39 10.21 13.39 12.88
C GLY A 39 9.55 12.08 12.42
N TYR A 40 9.62 11.03 13.24
CA TYR A 40 9.16 9.68 12.94
C TYR A 40 7.69 9.66 12.53
N ILE A 41 6.83 10.39 13.25
CA ILE A 41 5.39 10.46 12.92
C ILE A 41 5.20 11.12 11.56
N GLY A 42 5.92 12.22 11.30
CA GLY A 42 5.89 12.92 10.01
C GLY A 42 6.38 12.06 8.86
N ARG A 43 7.49 11.33 9.05
CA ARG A 43 8.05 10.42 8.05
C ARG A 43 7.12 9.24 7.77
N MET A 44 6.53 8.65 8.81
CA MET A 44 5.56 7.57 8.66
C MET A 44 4.32 8.03 7.88
N LYS A 45 3.77 9.22 8.19
CA LYS A 45 2.65 9.80 7.42
C LYS A 45 3.02 10.04 5.96
N ARG A 46 4.21 10.60 5.70
CA ARG A 46 4.71 10.84 4.35
C ARG A 46 4.87 9.53 3.58
N LEU A 47 5.47 8.53 4.20
CA LEU A 47 5.67 7.19 3.64
C LEU A 47 4.33 6.52 3.33
N GLY A 48 3.38 6.55 4.28
CA GLY A 48 2.02 6.05 4.08
C GLY A 48 1.33 6.69 2.87
N GLY A 49 1.42 8.02 2.72
CA GLY A 49 0.89 8.70 1.54
C GLY A 49 1.61 8.36 0.23
N MET A 50 2.88 7.92 0.29
CA MET A 50 3.61 7.45 -0.90
C MET A 50 3.18 6.04 -1.28
N PHE A 51 3.01 5.13 -0.32
CA PHE A 51 2.44 3.80 -0.54
C PHE A 51 1.01 3.86 -1.05
N ASP A 52 0.16 4.73 -0.50
CA ASP A 52 -1.21 4.88 -0.97
C ASP A 52 -1.24 5.26 -2.46
N ARG A 53 -0.47 6.27 -2.88
CA ARG A 53 -0.36 6.63 -4.31
C ARG A 53 0.23 5.52 -5.17
N PHE A 54 1.18 4.75 -4.64
CA PHE A 54 1.76 3.62 -5.35
C PHE A 54 0.71 2.54 -5.63
N LEU A 55 -0.06 2.17 -4.60
CA LEU A 55 -1.09 1.15 -4.69
C LEU A 55 -2.27 1.61 -5.56
N GLU A 56 -2.67 2.88 -5.45
CA GLU A 56 -3.69 3.46 -6.33
C GLU A 56 -3.26 3.34 -7.79
N HIS A 57 -1.99 3.64 -8.12
CA HIS A 57 -1.48 3.48 -9.47
C HIS A 57 -1.52 2.02 -9.96
N ILE A 58 -1.16 1.06 -9.11
CA ILE A 58 -1.25 -0.38 -9.43
C ILE A 58 -2.71 -0.76 -9.68
N LEU A 59 -3.62 -0.36 -8.79
CA LEU A 59 -5.04 -0.70 -8.93
C LEU A 59 -5.64 -0.10 -10.19
N ASP A 60 -5.30 1.15 -10.52
CA ASP A 60 -5.75 1.80 -11.75
C ASP A 60 -5.25 1.08 -12.98
N GLU A 61 -3.99 0.64 -13.01
CA GLU A 61 -3.45 -0.15 -14.12
C GLU A 61 -4.22 -1.48 -14.32
N HIS A 62 -4.58 -2.16 -13.23
CA HIS A 62 -5.33 -3.42 -13.28
C HIS A 62 -6.80 -3.19 -13.69
N VAL A 63 -7.43 -2.12 -13.20
CA VAL A 63 -8.80 -1.72 -13.59
C VAL A 63 -8.85 -1.31 -15.06
N GLU A 64 -7.87 -0.53 -15.52
CA GLU A 64 -7.77 -0.14 -16.94
C GLU A 64 -7.49 -1.34 -17.84
N ARG A 65 -6.67 -2.30 -17.40
CA ARG A 65 -6.44 -3.55 -18.12
C ARG A 65 -7.74 -4.33 -18.28
N ARG A 66 -8.51 -4.53 -17.20
CA ARG A 66 -9.83 -5.18 -17.25
C ARG A 66 -10.77 -4.51 -18.24
N ARG A 67 -10.87 -3.19 -18.18
CA ARG A 67 -11.72 -2.41 -19.10
C ARG A 67 -11.29 -2.59 -20.56
N ARG A 68 -9.98 -2.71 -20.82
CA ARG A 68 -9.43 -2.96 -22.16
C ARG A 68 -9.67 -4.39 -22.65
N GLU A 69 -9.57 -5.38 -21.77
CA GLU A 69 -9.73 -6.80 -22.13
C GLU A 69 -11.21 -7.24 -22.20
N GLY A 70 -12.11 -6.55 -21.50
CA GLY A 70 -13.56 -6.77 -21.56
C GLY A 70 -13.94 -8.23 -21.27
N ASP A 71 -14.73 -8.83 -22.15
CA ASP A 71 -15.17 -10.23 -22.05
C ASP A 71 -14.01 -11.25 -22.16
N GLY A 72 -12.85 -10.82 -22.67
CA GLY A 72 -11.63 -11.62 -22.73
C GLY A 72 -10.76 -11.52 -21.48
N PHE A 73 -11.17 -10.76 -20.47
CA PHE A 73 -10.40 -10.59 -19.24
C PHE A 73 -10.27 -11.91 -18.48
N ALA A 74 -9.04 -12.28 -18.17
CA ALA A 74 -8.71 -13.40 -17.30
C ALA A 74 -7.73 -12.94 -16.23
N ALA A 75 -8.03 -13.24 -14.96
CA ALA A 75 -7.17 -12.89 -13.85
C ALA A 75 -5.78 -13.54 -14.00
N ARG A 76 -4.73 -12.72 -13.94
CA ARG A 76 -3.33 -13.18 -14.10
C ARG A 76 -2.53 -13.16 -12.81
N ASP A 77 -2.95 -12.34 -11.86
CA ASP A 77 -2.22 -12.09 -10.62
C ASP A 77 -3.18 -11.93 -9.42
N MET A 78 -2.60 -11.81 -8.22
CA MET A 78 -3.38 -11.70 -6.98
C MET A 78 -4.18 -10.40 -6.92
N VAL A 79 -3.70 -9.30 -7.51
CA VAL A 79 -4.42 -8.02 -7.52
C VAL A 79 -5.69 -8.17 -8.35
N ASP A 80 -5.64 -8.93 -9.44
CA ASP A 80 -6.85 -9.28 -10.17
C ASP A 80 -7.82 -10.09 -9.33
N LEU A 81 -7.36 -11.14 -8.65
CA LEU A 81 -8.26 -11.96 -7.85
C LEU A 81 -8.95 -11.11 -6.77
N LEU A 82 -8.19 -10.26 -6.07
CA LEU A 82 -8.73 -9.35 -5.06
C LEU A 82 -9.75 -8.35 -5.62
N LEU A 83 -9.49 -7.79 -6.81
CA LEU A 83 -10.45 -6.90 -7.46
C LEU A 83 -11.71 -7.65 -7.93
N GLN A 84 -11.60 -8.89 -8.41
CA GLN A 84 -12.77 -9.72 -8.74
C GLN A 84 -13.61 -10.02 -7.49
N PHE A 85 -12.95 -10.32 -6.37
CA PHE A 85 -13.65 -10.47 -5.09
C PHE A 85 -14.28 -9.14 -4.63
N ALA A 86 -13.61 -8.00 -4.81
CA ALA A 86 -14.20 -6.70 -4.47
C ALA A 86 -15.50 -6.40 -5.25
N ASP A 87 -15.59 -6.89 -6.49
CA ASP A 87 -16.77 -6.73 -7.36
C ASP A 87 -17.87 -7.78 -7.12
N ASP A 88 -17.64 -8.82 -6.32
CA ASP A 88 -18.61 -9.90 -6.08
C ASP A 88 -19.70 -9.47 -5.09
N PRO A 89 -20.97 -9.30 -5.54
CA PRO A 89 -22.07 -8.86 -4.69
C PRO A 89 -22.56 -9.94 -3.72
N SER A 90 -22.11 -11.19 -3.86
CA SER A 90 -22.51 -12.31 -3.01
C SER A 90 -21.74 -12.39 -1.70
N LEU A 91 -20.65 -11.62 -1.56
CA LEU A 91 -19.86 -11.56 -0.35
C LEU A 91 -20.66 -10.93 0.80
N LYS A 92 -20.73 -11.66 1.92
CA LYS A 92 -21.35 -11.19 3.17
C LYS A 92 -20.70 -9.90 3.69
N VAL A 93 -19.42 -9.71 3.42
CA VAL A 93 -18.66 -8.48 3.70
C VAL A 93 -17.91 -8.11 2.43
N PRO A 94 -18.33 -7.05 1.70
CA PRO A 94 -17.68 -6.66 0.47
C PRO A 94 -16.28 -6.11 0.76
N ILE A 95 -15.30 -6.54 -0.04
CA ILE A 95 -13.94 -6.02 0.05
C ILE A 95 -13.92 -4.67 -0.66
N GLN A 96 -13.69 -3.60 0.10
CA GLN A 96 -13.55 -2.26 -0.47
C GLN A 96 -12.14 -2.06 -1.03
N ARG A 97 -11.96 -1.02 -1.84
CA ARG A 97 -10.66 -0.68 -2.45
C ARG A 97 -9.53 -0.55 -1.42
N ASP A 98 -9.81 0.05 -0.27
CA ASP A 98 -8.85 0.13 0.84
C ASP A 98 -8.52 -1.24 1.43
N GLY A 99 -9.47 -2.17 1.44
CA GLY A 99 -9.24 -3.58 1.81
C GLY A 99 -8.30 -4.27 0.83
N VAL A 100 -8.47 -4.05 -0.48
CA VAL A 100 -7.54 -4.57 -1.50
C VAL A 100 -6.13 -4.02 -1.28
N LYS A 101 -6.00 -2.70 -1.07
CA LYS A 101 -4.70 -2.07 -0.75
C LYS A 101 -4.06 -2.67 0.50
N ALA A 102 -4.86 -2.93 1.55
CA ALA A 102 -4.38 -3.55 2.77
C ALA A 102 -3.83 -4.96 2.52
N PHE A 103 -4.49 -5.80 1.71
CA PHE A 103 -4.00 -7.14 1.38
C PHE A 103 -2.70 -7.11 0.55
N ILE A 104 -2.47 -6.09 -0.27
CA ILE A 104 -1.23 -5.96 -1.05
C ILE A 104 -0.05 -5.51 -0.17
N LEU A 105 -0.31 -4.74 0.88
CA LEU A 105 0.70 -4.23 1.80
C LEU A 105 1.17 -5.22 2.86
N VAL A 106 0.39 -6.29 3.11
CA VAL A 106 0.63 -7.30 4.14
C VAL A 106 1.58 -8.39 3.65
#